data_AF-A0AA43EAC2-F1
#
_entry.id   AF-A0AA43EAC2-F1
#
_cell.length_a   1.000
_cell.length_b   1.000
_cell.length_c   1.000
_cell.angle_alpha   90.00
_cell.angle_beta   90.00
_cell.angle_gamma   90.00
#
_symmetry.space_group_name_H-M   'P 1'
#
loop_
_entity.id
_entity.type
_entity.pdbx_description
1 polymer ?
#
loop_
_entity_poly.entity_id
_entity_poly.type
_entity_poly.pdbx_seq_one_letter_code
_entity_poly.pdbx_strand_id
1 'polypeptide(L)'
;MKAFLIFLSICAASLVTAPVPTTAQGNMDSVRGFIERNAELLGVATAVVQETNSIRARGLLETATTLHKQSVGLLEQNSNAQAGRVAVRAREVIQQTISVAKRDARIEEQAVRTMERATTRLEQARIVFEEDGNDKIVARRLILESADNLRRAREQVQQHMFETSLRLAESSLALSNRAIRMLRRDGLGPDVAEEIDRTQSIIERAGESRASHDPALNRLLEQANELQRRAVRSAERGDAAIAVEQTRGARNLALRAMRAGGGAGASDEEQAVRAVALTDAVLEGARDVLGESAHDGATRRVEEAARQQDDARRALGDGDYKRALALSTSAREAVRAALRGMDVAVDPASVESALARTDDAITKLGDTIAGSDRATAREFFERATSRQREARAALGDGDPRRALALTRVAHNLARSGLSAMKDAEN
;
A
#
# COMPACT_ATOMS: atom_id res chain seq x y z
N MET A 1 25.88 -6.73 9.13
CA MET A 1 25.00 -6.79 7.94
C MET A 1 25.53 -7.66 6.79
N LYS A 2 26.73 -7.44 6.20
CA LYS A 2 27.19 -8.24 5.02
C LYS A 2 27.44 -9.74 5.29
N ALA A 3 27.82 -10.14 6.50
CA ALA A 3 27.98 -11.55 6.87
C ALA A 3 26.64 -12.29 7.07
N PHE A 4 25.52 -11.57 7.19
CA PHE A 4 24.20 -12.11 7.55
C PHE A 4 23.40 -12.63 6.36
N LEU A 5 23.59 -12.06 5.17
CA LEU A 5 22.89 -12.47 3.94
C LEU A 5 23.32 -13.86 3.45
N ILE A 6 24.53 -14.32 3.80
CA ILE A 6 25.05 -15.63 3.36
C ILE A 6 24.44 -16.77 4.20
N PHE A 7 24.16 -16.55 5.49
CA PHE A 7 23.53 -17.56 6.35
C PHE A 7 22.02 -17.72 6.11
N LEU A 8 21.32 -16.66 5.68
CA LEU A 8 19.87 -16.68 5.52
C LEU A 8 19.38 -17.49 4.31
N SER A 9 20.20 -17.63 3.27
CA SER A 9 19.82 -18.30 2.02
C SER A 9 19.82 -19.83 2.12
N ILE A 10 20.49 -20.40 3.13
CA ILE A 10 20.66 -21.85 3.27
C ILE A 10 19.53 -22.49 4.10
N CYS A 11 18.87 -21.74 5.00
CA CYS A 11 17.82 -22.30 5.88
C CYS A 11 16.38 -22.23 5.32
N ALA A 12 16.13 -21.51 4.22
CA ALA A 12 14.77 -21.35 3.69
C ALA A 12 14.24 -22.61 2.96
N ALA A 13 15.13 -23.53 2.55
CA ALA A 13 14.76 -24.67 1.71
C ALA A 13 14.16 -25.87 2.47
N SER A 14 14.12 -25.87 3.81
CA SER A 14 13.70 -27.03 4.62
C SER A 14 12.35 -26.85 5.34
N LEU A 15 11.53 -25.87 4.93
CA LEU A 15 10.18 -25.59 5.44
C LEU A 15 9.08 -26.52 4.87
N VAL A 16 9.43 -27.75 4.49
CA VAL A 16 8.45 -28.75 4.06
C VAL A 16 7.77 -29.36 5.31
N THR A 17 6.46 -29.20 5.40
CA THR A 17 5.58 -29.81 6.40
C THR A 17 5.58 -31.33 6.25
N ALA A 18 6.52 -32.01 6.91
CA ALA A 18 6.53 -33.47 6.94
C ALA A 18 5.30 -33.99 7.73
N PRO A 19 4.50 -34.91 7.18
CA PRO A 19 3.37 -35.50 7.88
C PRO A 19 3.82 -36.34 9.08
N VAL A 20 2.99 -36.40 10.12
CA VAL A 20 3.26 -37.14 11.35
C VAL A 20 3.15 -38.66 11.09
N PRO A 21 4.20 -39.47 11.34
CA PRO A 21 4.16 -40.92 11.12
C PRO A 21 3.36 -41.66 12.20
N THR A 22 2.63 -42.71 11.81
CA THR A 22 1.60 -43.38 12.64
C THR A 22 2.04 -44.70 13.31
N THR A 23 3.28 -45.15 13.16
CA THR A 23 3.75 -46.46 13.69
C THR A 23 4.48 -46.32 15.04
N ALA A 24 4.08 -47.09 16.06
CA ALA A 24 4.45 -46.88 17.47
C ALA A 24 5.96 -46.88 17.81
N GLN A 25 6.78 -47.70 17.13
CA GLN A 25 8.23 -47.77 17.38
C GLN A 25 9.03 -46.80 16.50
N GLY A 26 8.59 -46.59 15.25
CA GLY A 26 9.07 -45.49 14.40
C GLY A 26 8.68 -44.09 14.93
N ASN A 27 7.76 -44.01 15.89
CA ASN A 27 7.28 -42.76 16.47
C ASN A 27 8.32 -42.11 17.40
N MET A 28 9.10 -42.89 18.15
CA MET A 28 10.07 -42.33 19.11
C MET A 28 11.22 -41.59 18.39
N ASP A 29 11.87 -42.23 17.42
CA ASP A 29 12.96 -41.62 16.67
C ASP A 29 12.47 -40.42 15.83
N SER A 30 11.24 -40.49 15.32
CA SER A 30 10.61 -39.37 14.62
C SER A 30 10.38 -38.17 15.54
N VAL A 31 9.83 -38.39 16.75
CA VAL A 31 9.61 -37.33 17.74
C VAL A 31 10.95 -36.75 18.20
N ARG A 32 11.97 -37.58 18.45
CA ARG A 32 13.33 -37.12 18.78
C ARG A 32 13.90 -36.22 17.69
N GLY A 33 13.90 -36.68 16.43
CA GLY A 33 14.39 -35.88 15.31
C GLY A 33 13.55 -34.63 15.02
N PHE A 34 12.27 -34.58 15.42
CA PHE A 34 11.46 -33.36 15.37
C PHE A 34 11.86 -32.37 16.48
N ILE A 35 12.11 -32.85 17.69
CA ILE A 35 12.59 -32.04 18.82
C ILE A 35 13.99 -31.46 18.53
N GLU A 36 14.91 -32.26 17.98
CA GLU A 36 16.25 -31.80 17.58
C GLU A 36 16.18 -30.66 16.54
N ARG A 37 15.35 -30.82 15.49
CA ARG A 37 15.11 -29.74 14.51
C ARG A 37 14.46 -28.50 15.13
N ASN A 38 13.64 -28.65 16.16
CA ASN A 38 13.11 -27.52 16.90
C ASN A 38 14.21 -26.79 17.68
N ALA A 39 15.21 -27.49 18.23
CA ALA A 39 16.34 -26.87 18.90
C ALA A 39 17.17 -26.01 17.92
N GLU A 40 17.42 -26.51 16.70
CA GLU A 40 18.06 -25.75 15.63
C GLU A 40 17.25 -24.48 15.27
N LEU A 41 15.93 -24.62 15.06
CA LEU A 41 15.05 -23.50 14.77
C LEU A 41 14.99 -22.48 15.92
N LEU A 42 15.05 -22.94 17.17
CA LEU A 42 15.10 -22.08 18.34
C LEU A 42 16.41 -21.30 18.41
N GLY A 43 17.53 -21.89 17.97
CA GLY A 43 18.79 -21.18 17.77
C GLY A 43 18.66 -20.04 16.74
N VAL A 44 18.02 -20.31 15.59
CA VAL A 44 17.73 -19.28 14.58
C VAL A 44 16.82 -18.18 15.14
N ALA A 45 15.73 -18.55 15.83
CA ALA A 45 14.83 -17.60 16.45
C ALA A 45 15.54 -16.73 17.50
N THR A 46 16.41 -17.32 18.30
CA THR A 46 17.22 -16.60 19.29
C THR A 46 18.11 -15.56 18.62
N ALA A 47 18.84 -15.93 17.57
CA ALA A 47 19.68 -15.00 16.82
C ALA A 47 18.86 -13.84 16.22
N VAL A 48 17.74 -14.14 15.56
CA VAL A 48 16.86 -13.11 14.98
C VAL A 48 16.28 -12.19 16.06
N VAL A 49 15.85 -12.73 17.20
CA VAL A 49 15.29 -11.92 18.29
C VAL A 49 16.36 -11.05 18.95
N GLN A 50 17.59 -11.54 19.13
CA GLN A 50 18.71 -10.78 19.69
C GLN A 50 19.11 -9.57 18.83
N GLU A 51 18.97 -9.68 17.51
CA GLU A 51 19.20 -8.55 16.59
C GLU A 51 18.09 -7.51 16.63
N THR A 52 16.98 -7.79 17.32
CA THR A 52 15.81 -6.90 17.37
C THR A 52 15.56 -6.40 18.78
N ASN A 53 14.95 -5.22 18.84
CA ASN A 53 14.47 -4.64 20.08
C ASN A 53 13.02 -5.01 20.42
N SER A 54 12.46 -6.05 19.77
CA SER A 54 11.05 -6.44 19.96
C SER A 54 10.83 -7.13 21.30
N ILE A 55 10.14 -6.44 22.22
CA ILE A 55 9.68 -7.00 23.51
C ILE A 55 8.73 -8.18 23.25
N ARG A 56 7.84 -8.05 22.25
CA ARG A 56 6.86 -9.08 21.90
C ARG A 56 7.54 -10.37 21.42
N ALA A 57 8.54 -10.25 20.55
CA ALA A 57 9.28 -11.42 20.06
C ALA A 57 10.07 -12.11 21.17
N ARG A 58 10.62 -11.36 22.15
CA ARG A 58 11.27 -11.94 23.34
C ARG A 58 10.30 -12.77 24.19
N GLY A 59 9.09 -12.27 24.45
CA GLY A 59 8.07 -13.03 25.18
C GLY A 59 7.61 -14.31 24.46
N LEU A 60 7.49 -14.25 23.13
CA LEU A 60 7.20 -15.45 22.32
C LEU A 60 8.36 -16.45 22.34
N LEU A 61 9.61 -15.97 22.27
CA LEU A 61 10.80 -16.81 22.36
C LEU A 61 10.89 -17.55 23.70
N GLU A 62 10.59 -16.88 24.80
CA GLU A 62 10.55 -17.49 26.13
C GLU A 62 9.49 -18.59 26.22
N THR A 63 8.30 -18.33 25.67
CA THR A 63 7.21 -19.30 25.58
C THR A 63 7.61 -20.52 24.73
N ALA A 64 8.20 -20.29 23.55
CA ALA A 64 8.72 -21.33 22.67
C ALA A 64 9.79 -22.18 23.38
N THR A 65 10.71 -21.54 24.11
CA THR A 65 11.78 -22.21 24.86
C THR A 65 11.21 -23.10 25.97
N THR A 66 10.18 -22.62 26.66
CA THR A 66 9.50 -23.38 27.73
C THR A 66 8.79 -24.61 27.16
N LEU A 67 8.04 -24.45 26.07
CA LEU A 67 7.37 -25.56 25.38
C LEU A 67 8.39 -26.58 24.86
N HIS A 68 9.49 -26.13 24.27
CA HIS A 68 10.55 -27.01 23.80
C HIS A 68 11.17 -27.82 24.96
N LYS A 69 11.55 -27.18 26.07
CA LYS A 69 12.07 -27.87 27.27
C LYS A 69 11.06 -28.88 27.82
N GLN A 70 9.77 -28.52 27.86
CA GLN A 70 8.70 -29.44 28.28
C GLN A 70 8.60 -30.66 27.35
N SER A 71 8.73 -30.46 26.03
CA SER A 71 8.71 -31.58 25.07
C SER A 71 9.88 -32.54 25.26
N VAL A 72 11.07 -32.02 25.59
CA VAL A 72 12.26 -32.83 25.92
C VAL A 72 12.01 -33.64 27.19
N GLY A 73 11.55 -33.00 28.28
CA GLY A 73 11.26 -33.71 29.53
C GLY A 73 10.18 -34.80 29.39
N LEU A 74 9.14 -34.57 28.57
CA LEU A 74 8.13 -35.59 28.27
C LEU A 74 8.69 -36.76 27.46
N LEU A 75 9.66 -36.52 26.57
CA LEU A 75 10.35 -37.57 25.83
C LEU A 75 11.21 -38.43 26.77
N GLU A 76 11.93 -37.81 27.71
CA GLU A 76 12.73 -38.48 28.73
C GLU A 76 11.88 -39.38 29.66
N GLN A 77 10.64 -38.97 29.91
CA GLN A 77 9.64 -39.74 30.67
C GLN A 77 8.94 -40.83 29.83
N ASN A 78 9.43 -41.13 28.62
CA ASN A 78 8.85 -42.07 27.66
C ASN A 78 7.40 -41.73 27.24
N SER A 79 6.96 -40.48 27.40
CA SER A 79 5.60 -40.02 27.05
C SER A 79 5.54 -39.47 25.61
N ASN A 80 5.92 -40.29 24.63
CA ASN A 80 6.18 -39.90 23.23
C ASN A 80 5.03 -39.12 22.56
N ALA A 81 3.78 -39.56 22.73
CA ALA A 81 2.62 -38.89 22.13
C ALA A 81 2.37 -37.49 22.71
N GLN A 82 2.66 -37.28 24.00
CA GLN A 82 2.55 -35.95 24.62
C GLN A 82 3.74 -35.07 24.19
N ALA A 83 4.95 -35.62 24.19
CA ALA A 83 6.16 -34.95 23.73
C ALA A 83 5.98 -34.41 22.30
N GLY A 84 5.49 -35.24 21.38
CA GLY A 84 5.20 -34.84 19.99
C GLY A 84 4.21 -33.68 19.89
N ARG A 85 3.10 -33.72 20.64
CA ARG A 85 2.10 -32.63 20.63
C ARG A 85 2.66 -31.31 21.15
N VAL A 86 3.44 -31.36 22.24
CA VAL A 86 4.08 -30.16 22.79
C VAL A 86 5.16 -29.64 21.83
N ALA A 87 5.92 -30.53 21.18
CA ALA A 87 6.92 -30.15 20.20
C ALA A 87 6.32 -29.45 18.97
N VAL A 88 5.16 -29.90 18.46
CA VAL A 88 4.45 -29.23 17.35
C VAL A 88 4.07 -27.80 17.75
N ARG A 89 3.45 -27.63 18.93
CA ARG A 89 3.12 -26.29 19.46
C ARG A 89 4.35 -25.42 19.63
N ALA A 90 5.45 -25.98 20.16
CA ALA A 90 6.72 -25.25 20.26
C ALA A 90 7.17 -24.73 18.89
N ARG A 91 7.06 -25.56 17.84
CA ARG A 91 7.43 -25.18 16.47
C ARG A 91 6.59 -24.04 15.92
N GLU A 92 5.29 -24.08 16.11
CA GLU A 92 4.36 -23.01 15.71
C GLU A 92 4.76 -21.68 16.38
N VAL A 93 5.02 -21.69 17.69
CA VAL A 93 5.46 -20.49 18.42
C VAL A 93 6.85 -20.03 17.97
N ILE A 94 7.79 -20.93 17.67
CA ILE A 94 9.11 -20.58 17.12
C ILE A 94 8.96 -19.85 15.77
N GLN A 95 8.14 -20.37 14.86
CA GLN A 95 7.90 -19.76 13.56
C GLN A 95 7.22 -18.40 13.70
N GLN A 96 6.21 -18.30 14.57
CA GLN A 96 5.56 -17.03 14.90
C GLN A 96 6.55 -16.02 15.46
N THR A 97 7.44 -16.45 16.36
CA THR A 97 8.52 -15.61 16.94
C THR A 97 9.40 -15.03 15.85
N ILE A 98 9.88 -15.86 14.92
CA ILE A 98 10.72 -15.42 13.80
C ILE A 98 9.97 -14.42 12.91
N SER A 99 8.70 -14.67 12.61
CA SER A 99 7.86 -13.79 11.80
C SER A 99 7.66 -12.42 12.45
N VAL A 100 7.31 -12.40 13.74
CA VAL A 100 7.13 -11.16 14.51
C VAL A 100 8.44 -10.37 14.61
N ALA A 101 9.54 -11.04 14.95
CA ALA A 101 10.86 -10.39 15.04
C ALA A 101 11.27 -9.74 13.71
N LYS A 102 11.11 -10.45 12.58
CA LYS A 102 11.42 -9.91 11.24
C LYS A 102 10.54 -8.73 10.87
N ARG A 103 9.24 -8.79 11.19
CA ARG A 103 8.31 -7.69 10.95
C ARG A 103 8.68 -6.46 11.77
N ASP A 104 8.91 -6.63 13.07
CA ASP A 104 9.24 -5.52 13.97
C ASP A 104 10.58 -4.89 13.60
N ALA A 105 11.59 -5.68 13.20
CA ALA A 105 12.87 -5.18 12.68
C ALA A 105 12.69 -4.25 11.47
N ARG A 106 11.82 -4.62 10.53
CA ARG A 106 11.53 -3.79 9.35
C ARG A 106 10.83 -2.49 9.74
N ILE A 107 9.88 -2.55 10.67
CA ILE A 107 9.16 -1.36 11.15
C ILE A 107 10.12 -0.43 11.91
N GLU A 108 11.00 -0.98 12.75
CA GLU A 108 12.06 -0.22 13.44
C GLU A 108 12.96 0.50 12.43
N GLU A 109 13.50 -0.22 11.45
CA GLU A 109 14.35 0.35 10.40
C GLU A 109 13.62 1.42 9.58
N GLN A 110 12.33 1.22 9.29
CA GLN A 110 11.50 2.20 8.58
C GLN A 110 11.23 3.43 9.45
N ALA A 111 10.91 3.27 10.73
CA ALA A 111 10.67 4.36 11.67
C ALA A 111 11.90 5.27 11.77
N VAL A 112 13.08 4.68 11.97
CA VAL A 112 14.36 5.42 12.05
C VAL A 112 14.62 6.20 10.77
N ARG A 113 14.51 5.55 9.60
CA ARG A 113 14.72 6.22 8.30
C ARG A 113 13.72 7.35 8.07
N THR A 114 12.45 7.16 8.40
CA THR A 114 11.43 8.22 8.26
C THR A 114 11.70 9.38 9.21
N MET A 115 12.16 9.11 10.44
CA MET A 115 12.56 10.15 11.39
C MET A 115 13.76 10.97 10.90
N GLU A 116 14.75 10.34 10.29
CA GLU A 116 15.87 11.05 9.65
C GLU A 116 15.37 11.98 8.55
N ARG A 117 14.52 11.48 7.64
CA ARG A 117 13.90 12.30 6.58
C ARG A 117 13.08 13.46 7.16
N ALA A 118 12.26 13.19 8.18
CA ALA A 118 11.47 14.20 8.87
C ALA A 118 12.37 15.26 9.54
N THR A 119 13.50 14.85 10.12
CA THR A 119 14.49 15.77 10.72
C THR A 119 15.08 16.70 9.66
N THR A 120 15.57 16.15 8.55
CA THR A 120 16.13 16.95 7.46
C THR A 120 15.09 17.91 6.88
N ARG A 121 13.85 17.45 6.71
CA ARG A 121 12.78 18.27 6.12
C ARG A 121 12.29 19.36 7.06
N LEU A 122 12.22 19.08 8.36
CA LEU A 122 11.92 20.07 9.39
C LEU A 122 12.98 21.18 9.41
N GLU A 123 14.26 20.81 9.30
CA GLU A 123 15.35 21.77 9.26
C GLU A 123 15.26 22.67 8.02
N GLN A 124 14.98 22.08 6.86
CA GLN A 124 14.70 22.86 5.64
C GLN A 124 13.51 23.82 5.82
N ALA A 125 12.44 23.38 6.50
CA ALA A 125 11.29 24.22 6.77
C ALA A 125 11.65 25.42 7.65
N ARG A 126 12.56 25.24 8.62
CA ARG A 126 13.07 26.32 9.49
C ARG A 126 13.91 27.32 8.72
N ILE A 127 14.87 26.85 7.92
CA ILE A 127 15.73 27.72 7.08
C ILE A 127 14.86 28.59 6.17
N VAL A 128 13.91 27.98 5.44
CA VAL A 128 13.01 28.74 4.54
C VAL A 128 12.14 29.73 5.33
N PHE A 129 11.72 29.38 6.55
CA PHE A 129 10.94 30.28 7.40
C PHE A 129 11.74 31.48 7.90
N GLU A 130 13.04 31.28 8.19
CA GLU A 130 13.96 32.34 8.59
C GLU A 130 14.28 33.30 7.42
N GLU A 131 14.36 32.78 6.19
CA GLU A 131 14.64 33.55 4.98
C GLU A 131 13.44 34.41 4.50
N ASP A 132 12.22 33.89 4.59
CA ASP A 132 11.02 34.49 3.99
C ASP A 132 10.34 35.55 4.88
N GLY A 133 10.78 35.68 6.14
CA GLY A 133 10.23 36.64 7.11
C GLY A 133 9.09 36.08 7.97
N ASN A 134 9.03 36.57 9.22
CA ASN A 134 8.29 35.97 10.33
C ASN A 134 6.75 36.05 10.27
N ASP A 135 6.16 36.61 9.22
CA ASP A 135 4.73 37.00 9.21
C ASP A 135 3.78 35.82 8.93
N LYS A 136 4.31 34.66 8.51
CA LYS A 136 3.52 33.47 8.21
C LYS A 136 3.24 32.63 9.46
N ILE A 137 2.37 33.14 10.35
CA ILE A 137 1.95 32.51 11.63
C ILE A 137 1.57 31.02 11.47
N VAL A 138 0.85 30.69 10.39
CA VAL A 138 0.40 29.31 10.15
C VAL A 138 1.58 28.38 9.84
N ALA A 139 2.57 28.83 9.05
CA ALA A 139 3.76 28.04 8.76
C ALA A 139 4.58 27.79 10.04
N ARG A 140 4.74 28.81 10.89
CA ARG A 140 5.39 28.67 12.20
C ARG A 140 4.70 27.61 13.07
N ARG A 141 3.37 27.61 13.13
CA ARG A 141 2.60 26.60 13.88
C ARG A 141 2.88 25.18 13.36
N LEU A 142 2.86 24.99 12.05
CA LEU A 142 3.14 23.69 11.42
C LEU A 142 4.56 23.20 11.74
N ILE A 143 5.56 24.08 11.72
CA ILE A 143 6.95 23.75 12.07
C ILE A 143 7.05 23.32 13.54
N LEU A 144 6.39 24.03 14.45
CA LEU A 144 6.39 23.67 15.88
C LEU A 144 5.71 22.33 16.14
N GLU A 145 4.54 22.09 15.54
CA GLU A 145 3.82 20.83 15.66
C GLU A 145 4.63 19.67 15.06
N SER A 146 5.27 19.90 13.91
CA SER A 146 6.18 18.94 13.28
C SER A 146 7.36 18.58 14.19
N ALA A 147 7.96 19.57 14.85
CA ALA A 147 9.06 19.35 15.80
C ALA A 147 8.62 18.53 17.01
N ASP A 148 7.42 18.81 17.53
CA ASP A 148 6.87 18.08 18.66
C ASP A 148 6.52 16.63 18.31
N ASN A 149 5.94 16.38 17.13
CA ASN A 149 5.69 15.02 16.64
C ASN A 149 7.00 14.24 16.49
N LEU A 150 8.07 14.87 16.00
CA LEU A 150 9.38 14.23 15.86
C LEU A 150 10.03 13.92 17.21
N ARG A 151 9.88 14.81 18.19
CA ARG A 151 10.32 14.56 19.57
C ARG A 151 9.59 13.36 20.16
N ARG A 152 8.25 13.34 20.07
CA ARG A 152 7.42 12.21 20.53
C ARG A 152 7.79 10.91 19.80
N ALA A 153 8.06 10.98 18.48
CA ALA A 153 8.51 9.81 17.72
C ALA A 153 9.80 9.20 18.29
N ARG A 154 10.78 10.04 18.68
CA ARG A 154 12.03 9.59 19.34
C ARG A 154 11.77 8.92 20.68
N GLU A 155 10.89 9.50 21.50
CA GLU A 155 10.48 8.91 22.78
C GLU A 155 9.82 7.53 22.58
N GLN A 156 8.99 7.38 21.55
CA GLN A 156 8.36 6.09 21.21
C GLN A 156 9.37 5.04 20.73
N VAL A 157 10.44 5.41 20.01
CA VAL A 157 11.54 4.47 19.68
C VAL A 157 12.23 3.98 20.96
N GLN A 158 12.50 4.88 21.91
CA GLN A 158 13.11 4.51 23.20
C GLN A 158 12.23 3.56 24.02
N GLN A 159 10.90 3.65 23.84
CA GLN A 159 9.91 2.75 24.46
C GLN A 159 9.63 1.49 23.62
N HIS A 160 10.36 1.26 22.53
CA HIS A 160 10.15 0.13 21.59
C HIS A 160 8.76 0.10 20.93
N MET A 161 8.09 1.26 20.83
CA MET A 161 6.78 1.44 20.21
C MET A 161 6.92 1.91 18.75
N PHE A 162 7.53 1.06 17.91
CA PHE A 162 7.97 1.45 16.55
C PHE A 162 6.83 1.83 15.60
N GLU A 163 5.66 1.18 15.66
CA GLU A 163 4.51 1.52 14.81
C GLU A 163 3.96 2.93 15.12
N THR A 164 3.93 3.31 16.40
CA THR A 164 3.52 4.66 16.81
C THR A 164 4.59 5.69 16.43
N SER A 165 5.87 5.35 16.62
CA SER A 165 6.98 6.19 16.19
C SER A 165 6.93 6.49 14.69
N LEU A 166 6.74 5.45 13.85
CA LEU A 166 6.64 5.59 12.40
C LEU A 166 5.51 6.56 12.01
N ARG A 167 4.30 6.39 12.57
CA ARG A 167 3.16 7.28 12.30
C ARG A 167 3.44 8.74 12.69
N LEU A 168 4.08 8.97 13.85
CA LEU A 168 4.46 10.32 14.30
C LEU A 168 5.53 10.94 13.38
N ALA A 169 6.48 10.15 12.91
CA ALA A 169 7.51 10.59 11.98
C ALA A 169 6.93 10.95 10.60
N GLU A 170 6.01 10.13 10.07
CA GLU A 170 5.27 10.42 8.83
C GLU A 170 4.44 11.70 8.95
N SER A 171 3.76 11.89 10.09
CA SER A 171 3.00 13.12 10.37
C SER A 171 3.91 14.35 10.42
N SER A 172 5.06 14.25 11.11
CA SER A 172 6.09 15.30 11.14
C SER A 172 6.57 15.66 9.72
N LEU A 173 6.89 14.65 8.92
CA LEU A 173 7.31 14.85 7.53
C LEU A 173 6.23 15.59 6.70
N ALA A 174 4.96 15.17 6.84
CA ALA A 174 3.85 15.81 6.15
C ALA A 174 3.63 17.28 6.56
N LEU A 175 3.72 17.58 7.86
CA LEU A 175 3.61 18.95 8.39
C LEU A 175 4.76 19.83 7.89
N SER A 176 6.00 19.33 7.91
CA SER A 176 7.18 20.03 7.37
C SER A 176 7.02 20.33 5.88
N ASN A 177 6.56 19.36 5.08
CA ASN A 177 6.27 19.56 3.66
C ASN A 177 5.19 20.62 3.44
N ARG A 178 4.13 20.63 4.27
CA ARG A 178 3.07 21.64 4.18
C ARG A 178 3.60 23.04 4.53
N ALA A 179 4.42 23.16 5.57
CA ALA A 179 5.04 24.43 5.95
C ALA A 179 5.90 25.00 4.81
N ILE A 180 6.76 24.17 4.22
CA ILE A 180 7.62 24.56 3.08
C ILE A 180 6.78 25.03 1.89
N ARG A 181 5.71 24.32 1.54
CA ARG A 181 4.81 24.73 0.45
C ARG A 181 4.13 26.08 0.72
N MET A 182 3.75 26.34 1.97
CA MET A 182 3.15 27.63 2.34
C MET A 182 4.15 28.77 2.26
N LEU A 183 5.40 28.52 2.64
CA LEU A 183 6.46 29.54 2.60
C LEU A 183 6.86 29.86 1.17
N ARG A 184 7.00 28.85 0.31
CA ARG A 184 7.41 29.01 -1.10
C ARG A 184 6.32 29.52 -2.05
N ARG A 185 5.11 29.79 -1.57
CA ARG A 185 3.94 30.09 -2.41
C ARG A 185 4.06 31.38 -3.22
N ASP A 186 5.01 32.25 -2.88
CA ASP A 186 5.18 33.55 -3.55
C ASP A 186 6.03 33.50 -4.85
N GLY A 187 6.59 32.34 -5.23
CA GLY A 187 7.45 32.23 -6.43
C GLY A 187 7.19 31.06 -7.38
N LEU A 188 6.50 30.00 -6.94
CA LEU A 188 6.27 28.79 -7.73
C LEU A 188 4.77 28.47 -7.78
N GLY A 189 4.25 28.26 -9.00
CA GLY A 189 2.89 27.78 -9.17
C GLY A 189 2.67 26.50 -8.34
N PRO A 190 1.57 26.40 -7.56
CA PRO A 190 1.35 25.33 -6.58
C PRO A 190 1.50 23.92 -7.18
N ASP A 191 1.22 23.76 -8.47
CA ASP A 191 1.26 22.49 -9.18
C ASP A 191 2.68 21.93 -9.36
N VAL A 192 3.70 22.79 -9.51
CA VAL A 192 5.08 22.34 -9.80
C VAL A 192 5.72 21.71 -8.57
N ALA A 193 5.59 22.39 -7.42
CA ALA A 193 6.14 21.90 -6.16
C ALA A 193 5.48 20.59 -5.74
N GLU A 194 4.16 20.45 -5.93
CA GLU A 194 3.45 19.21 -5.64
C GLU A 194 3.91 18.06 -6.57
N GLU A 195 4.06 18.32 -7.87
CA GLU A 195 4.52 17.29 -8.81
C GLU A 195 5.96 16.84 -8.51
N ILE A 196 6.83 17.76 -8.09
CA ILE A 196 8.19 17.45 -7.61
C ILE A 196 8.11 16.55 -6.37
N ASP A 197 7.41 16.96 -5.32
CA ASP A 197 7.32 16.20 -4.07
C ASP A 197 6.73 14.80 -4.31
N ARG A 198 5.64 14.71 -5.08
CA ARG A 198 5.00 13.44 -5.46
C ARG A 198 5.96 12.51 -6.17
N THR A 199 6.77 13.04 -7.07
CA THR A 199 7.75 12.25 -7.83
C THR A 199 8.91 11.80 -6.97
N GLN A 200 9.39 12.67 -6.07
CA GLN A 200 10.44 12.32 -5.11
C GLN A 200 10.01 11.13 -4.25
N SER A 201 8.76 11.11 -3.75
CA SER A 201 8.22 9.97 -3.02
C SER A 201 8.10 8.69 -3.88
N ILE A 202 7.91 8.80 -5.20
CA ILE A 202 7.93 7.64 -6.10
C ILE A 202 9.36 7.10 -6.25
N ILE A 203 10.35 7.98 -6.43
CA ILE A 203 11.77 7.60 -6.53
C ILE A 203 12.25 6.92 -5.25
N GLU A 204 11.88 7.46 -4.08
CA GLU A 204 12.24 6.88 -2.79
C GLU A 204 11.67 5.47 -2.62
N ARG A 205 10.37 5.28 -2.88
CA ARG A 205 9.74 3.94 -2.85
C ARG A 205 10.38 2.97 -3.85
N ALA A 206 10.74 3.46 -5.03
CA ALA A 206 11.45 2.67 -6.02
C ALA A 206 12.86 2.27 -5.54
N GLY A 207 13.52 3.15 -4.78
CA GLY A 207 14.80 2.89 -4.12
C GLY A 207 14.72 1.95 -2.93
N GLU A 208 13.61 1.91 -2.20
CA GLU A 208 13.38 0.96 -1.09
C GLU A 208 13.28 -0.49 -1.59
N SER A 209 12.87 -0.67 -2.85
CA SER A 209 12.83 -1.98 -3.53
C SER A 209 14.22 -2.51 -3.95
N ARG A 210 15.33 -1.81 -3.58
CA ARG A 210 16.73 -2.18 -3.89
C ARG A 210 17.25 -3.49 -3.27
N ALA A 211 16.37 -4.33 -2.73
CA ALA A 211 16.75 -5.69 -2.31
C ALA A 211 17.37 -6.49 -3.47
N SER A 212 17.04 -6.17 -4.73
CA SER A 212 17.72 -6.69 -5.91
C SER A 212 19.05 -5.96 -6.15
N HIS A 213 20.16 -6.69 -6.16
CA HIS A 213 21.49 -6.18 -6.57
C HIS A 213 21.60 -5.95 -8.09
N ASP A 214 20.49 -5.66 -8.78
CA ASP A 214 20.45 -5.49 -10.23
C ASP A 214 21.08 -4.13 -10.64
N PRO A 215 22.21 -4.14 -11.37
CA PRO A 215 22.85 -2.92 -11.85
C PRO A 215 21.95 -2.09 -12.79
N ALA A 216 21.08 -2.73 -13.57
CA ALA A 216 20.19 -2.04 -14.51
C ALA A 216 19.13 -1.21 -13.76
N LEU A 217 18.56 -1.77 -12.68
CA LEU A 217 17.64 -1.07 -11.78
C LEU A 217 18.31 0.16 -11.16
N ASN A 218 19.53 -0.01 -10.66
CA ASN A 218 20.27 1.07 -10.01
C ASN A 218 20.55 2.23 -10.97
N ARG A 219 20.88 1.95 -12.25
CA ARG A 219 21.05 2.99 -13.28
C ARG A 219 19.77 3.77 -13.54
N LEU A 220 18.61 3.10 -13.63
CA LEU A 220 17.32 3.78 -13.82
C LEU A 220 17.00 4.72 -12.65
N LEU A 221 17.24 4.28 -11.41
CA LEU A 221 17.03 5.09 -10.21
C LEU A 221 17.99 6.26 -10.12
N GLU A 222 19.26 6.06 -10.49
CA GLU A 222 20.26 7.13 -10.52
C GLU A 222 19.88 8.20 -11.54
N GLN A 223 19.46 7.80 -12.75
CA GLN A 223 18.96 8.72 -13.78
C GLN A 223 17.69 9.46 -13.32
N ALA A 224 16.76 8.76 -12.64
CA ALA A 224 15.56 9.37 -12.09
C ALA A 224 15.91 10.45 -11.04
N ASN A 225 16.83 10.15 -10.12
CA ASN A 225 17.31 11.11 -9.13
C ASN A 225 17.99 12.33 -9.78
N GLU A 226 18.81 12.11 -10.80
CA GLU A 226 19.47 13.21 -11.50
C GLU A 226 18.48 14.13 -12.24
N LEU A 227 17.50 13.56 -12.95
CA LEU A 227 16.42 14.34 -13.56
C LEU A 227 15.61 15.11 -12.51
N GLN A 228 15.32 14.49 -11.36
CA GLN A 228 14.56 15.13 -10.30
C GLN A 228 15.33 16.29 -9.65
N ARG A 229 16.65 16.16 -9.44
CA ARG A 229 17.50 17.27 -8.97
C ARG A 229 17.53 18.42 -9.98
N ARG A 230 17.56 18.14 -11.28
CA ARG A 230 17.45 19.16 -12.33
C ARG A 230 16.10 19.84 -12.30
N ALA A 231 15.03 19.09 -12.06
CA ALA A 231 13.68 19.64 -11.95
C ALA A 231 13.56 20.65 -10.80
N VAL A 232 14.12 20.30 -9.63
CA VAL A 232 14.20 21.19 -8.47
C VAL A 232 14.95 22.48 -8.80
N ARG A 233 16.15 22.38 -9.39
CA ARG A 233 16.94 23.58 -9.79
C ARG A 233 16.24 24.43 -10.86
N SER A 234 15.47 23.81 -11.75
CA SER A 234 14.70 24.55 -12.77
C SER A 234 13.53 25.28 -12.13
N ALA A 235 12.82 24.64 -11.19
CA ALA A 235 11.79 25.29 -10.40
C ALA A 235 12.35 26.47 -9.59
N GLU A 236 13.49 26.30 -8.91
CA GLU A 236 14.14 27.37 -8.15
C GLU A 236 14.53 28.59 -9.00
N ARG A 237 14.76 28.40 -10.30
CA ARG A 237 15.03 29.49 -11.27
C ARG A 237 13.77 30.10 -11.88
N GLY A 238 12.58 29.61 -11.55
CA GLY A 238 11.30 30.03 -12.14
C GLY A 238 10.90 29.31 -13.43
N ASP A 239 11.69 28.34 -13.90
CA ASP A 239 11.44 27.57 -15.13
C ASP A 239 10.41 26.45 -14.90
N ALA A 240 9.18 26.81 -14.53
CA ALA A 240 8.11 25.88 -14.12
C ALA A 240 7.84 24.76 -15.15
N ALA A 241 7.77 25.10 -16.44
CA ALA A 241 7.48 24.13 -17.50
C ALA A 241 8.57 23.05 -17.62
N ILE A 242 9.84 23.47 -17.59
CA ILE A 242 11.01 22.58 -17.65
C ILE A 242 11.04 21.68 -16.41
N ALA A 243 10.74 22.24 -15.23
CA ALA A 243 10.67 21.48 -13.99
C ALA A 243 9.62 20.36 -14.07
N VAL A 244 8.39 20.66 -14.52
CA VAL A 244 7.33 19.65 -14.67
C VAL A 244 7.71 18.56 -15.66
N GLU A 245 8.32 18.91 -16.78
CA GLU A 245 8.78 17.94 -17.77
C GLU A 245 9.84 17.00 -17.19
N GLN A 246 10.87 17.55 -16.56
CA GLN A 246 11.96 16.78 -15.93
C GLN A 246 11.42 15.88 -14.82
N THR A 247 10.48 16.37 -14.01
CA THR A 247 9.78 15.60 -12.98
C THR A 247 8.98 14.44 -13.58
N ARG A 248 8.25 14.64 -14.68
CA ARG A 248 7.55 13.53 -15.36
C ARG A 248 8.53 12.49 -15.92
N GLY A 249 9.66 12.94 -16.47
CA GLY A 249 10.76 12.07 -16.91
C GLY A 249 11.30 11.22 -15.77
N ALA A 250 11.63 11.85 -14.63
CA ALA A 250 12.09 11.16 -13.43
C ALA A 250 11.07 10.14 -12.91
N ARG A 251 9.79 10.50 -12.87
CA ARG A 251 8.69 9.60 -12.49
C ARG A 251 8.62 8.37 -13.38
N ASN A 252 8.71 8.55 -14.69
CA ASN A 252 8.66 7.44 -15.65
C ASN A 252 9.82 6.47 -15.45
N LEU A 253 11.03 6.98 -15.21
CA LEU A 253 12.20 6.15 -14.91
C LEU A 253 12.04 5.39 -13.59
N ALA A 254 11.55 6.06 -12.53
CA ALA A 254 11.29 5.42 -11.25
C ALA A 254 10.22 4.31 -11.35
N LEU A 255 9.12 4.56 -12.07
CA LEU A 255 8.08 3.56 -12.30
C LEU A 255 8.60 2.38 -13.15
N ARG A 256 9.47 2.63 -14.14
CA ARG A 256 10.14 1.56 -14.90
C ARG A 256 11.05 0.75 -14.00
N ALA A 257 11.81 1.40 -13.12
CA ALA A 257 12.62 0.72 -12.12
C ALA A 257 11.74 -0.17 -11.23
N MET A 258 10.65 0.35 -10.66
CA MET A 258 9.74 -0.45 -9.83
C MET A 258 9.21 -1.69 -10.56
N ARG A 259 8.86 -1.58 -11.84
CA ARG A 259 8.41 -2.73 -12.65
C ARG A 259 9.55 -3.73 -12.92
N ALA A 260 10.75 -3.24 -13.24
CA ALA A 260 11.91 -4.07 -13.55
C ALA A 260 12.48 -4.78 -12.32
N GLY A 261 12.50 -4.12 -11.16
CA GLY A 261 12.88 -4.67 -9.87
C GLY A 261 11.83 -5.61 -9.26
N GLY A 262 10.85 -6.02 -10.06
CA GLY A 262 9.84 -6.99 -9.68
C GLY A 262 8.83 -6.50 -8.66
N GLY A 263 8.62 -5.19 -8.47
CA GLY A 263 7.54 -4.64 -7.64
C GLY A 263 7.27 -5.45 -6.36
N ALA A 264 8.36 -5.85 -5.69
CA ALA A 264 8.44 -6.98 -4.77
C ALA A 264 7.85 -6.65 -3.39
N GLY A 265 6.58 -6.32 -3.37
CA GLY A 265 5.70 -6.46 -2.21
C GLY A 265 4.46 -7.30 -2.55
N ALA A 266 4.06 -7.33 -3.81
CA ALA A 266 2.93 -8.09 -4.30
C ALA A 266 3.43 -9.37 -4.96
N SER A 267 3.13 -10.53 -4.38
CA SER A 267 3.24 -11.80 -5.12
C SER A 267 2.50 -11.67 -6.47
N ASP A 268 2.90 -12.46 -7.47
CA ASP A 268 2.16 -12.53 -8.75
C ASP A 268 0.66 -12.73 -8.49
N GLU A 269 0.33 -13.49 -7.43
CA GLU A 269 -1.00 -13.65 -6.87
C GLU A 269 -1.65 -12.32 -6.47
N GLU A 270 -1.05 -11.53 -5.58
CA GLU A 270 -1.62 -10.24 -5.18
C GLU A 270 -1.78 -9.26 -6.35
N GLN A 271 -0.89 -9.32 -7.35
CA GLN A 271 -1.01 -8.51 -8.56
C GLN A 271 -2.20 -8.97 -9.42
N ALA A 272 -2.35 -10.29 -9.59
CA ALA A 272 -3.46 -10.87 -10.33
C ALA A 272 -4.80 -10.61 -9.64
N VAL A 273 -4.90 -10.80 -8.31
CA VAL A 273 -6.10 -10.48 -7.50
C VAL A 273 -6.50 -9.02 -7.69
N ARG A 274 -5.54 -8.09 -7.54
CA ARG A 274 -5.82 -6.65 -7.73
C ARG A 274 -6.22 -6.31 -9.17
N ALA A 275 -5.57 -6.91 -10.16
CA ALA A 275 -5.88 -6.65 -11.56
C ALA A 275 -7.29 -7.12 -11.93
N VAL A 276 -7.66 -8.32 -11.47
CA VAL A 276 -9.01 -8.88 -11.65
C VAL A 276 -10.05 -7.96 -11.02
N ALA A 277 -9.91 -7.61 -9.74
CA ALA A 277 -10.87 -6.74 -9.05
C ALA A 277 -11.01 -5.37 -9.74
N LEU A 278 -9.90 -4.77 -10.19
CA LEU A 278 -9.92 -3.49 -10.90
C LEU A 278 -10.67 -3.58 -12.24
N THR A 279 -10.48 -4.68 -12.98
CA THR A 279 -11.14 -4.87 -14.28
C THR A 279 -12.64 -5.18 -14.12
N ASP A 280 -13.05 -5.89 -13.06
CA ASP A 280 -14.46 -6.09 -12.74
C ASP A 280 -15.18 -4.74 -12.55
N ALA A 281 -14.56 -3.83 -11.77
CA ALA A 281 -15.11 -2.48 -11.58
C ALA A 281 -15.18 -1.66 -12.88
N VAL A 282 -14.20 -1.83 -13.77
CA VAL A 282 -14.19 -1.16 -15.08
C VAL A 282 -15.29 -1.71 -16.00
N LEU A 283 -15.55 -3.01 -15.96
CA LEU A 283 -16.63 -3.65 -16.73
C LEU A 283 -18.01 -3.25 -16.20
N GLU A 284 -18.20 -3.21 -14.88
CA GLU A 284 -19.42 -2.70 -14.23
C GLU A 284 -19.70 -1.27 -14.72
N GLY A 285 -18.72 -0.37 -14.57
CA GLY A 285 -18.87 1.00 -15.02
C GLY A 285 -19.10 1.14 -16.53
N ALA A 286 -18.51 0.28 -17.36
CA ALA A 286 -18.73 0.30 -18.80
C ALA A 286 -20.15 -0.12 -19.19
N ARG A 287 -20.75 -1.10 -18.49
CA ARG A 287 -22.15 -1.48 -18.70
C ARG A 287 -23.10 -0.34 -18.33
N ASP A 288 -22.80 0.37 -17.24
CA ASP A 288 -23.57 1.55 -16.85
C ASP A 288 -23.48 2.69 -17.88
N VAL A 289 -22.32 2.84 -18.55
CA VAL A 289 -22.15 3.83 -19.62
C VAL A 289 -22.93 3.45 -20.87
N LEU A 290 -22.90 2.17 -21.24
CA LEU A 290 -23.52 1.68 -22.46
C LEU A 290 -25.05 1.70 -22.35
N GLY A 291 -25.60 1.41 -21.17
CA GLY A 291 -27.05 1.34 -20.97
C GLY A 291 -27.73 0.34 -21.92
N GLU A 292 -29.05 0.45 -22.05
CA GLU A 292 -29.84 -0.39 -22.98
C GLU A 292 -29.74 0.09 -24.44
N SER A 293 -29.29 1.32 -24.67
CA SER A 293 -29.34 2.00 -25.97
C SER A 293 -28.00 2.01 -26.73
N ALA A 294 -27.03 1.19 -26.32
CA ALA A 294 -25.69 1.21 -26.91
C ALA A 294 -25.64 0.67 -28.34
N HIS A 295 -24.75 1.25 -29.15
CA HIS A 295 -24.38 0.72 -30.45
C HIS A 295 -23.85 -0.73 -30.32
N ASP A 296 -24.42 -1.66 -31.11
CA ASP A 296 -24.09 -3.09 -31.12
C ASP A 296 -22.59 -3.41 -31.12
N GLY A 297 -21.75 -2.54 -31.70
CA GLY A 297 -20.30 -2.72 -31.73
C GLY A 297 -19.61 -2.51 -30.38
N ALA A 298 -20.04 -1.52 -29.59
CA ALA A 298 -19.46 -1.25 -28.29
C ALA A 298 -19.92 -2.28 -27.25
N THR A 299 -21.20 -2.66 -27.30
CA THR A 299 -21.78 -3.73 -26.48
C THR A 299 -21.04 -5.05 -26.69
N ARG A 300 -20.86 -5.47 -27.96
CA ARG A 300 -20.12 -6.71 -28.28
C ARG A 300 -18.69 -6.71 -27.75
N ARG A 301 -17.98 -5.58 -27.79
CA ARG A 301 -16.61 -5.48 -27.25
C ARG A 301 -16.57 -5.55 -25.73
N VAL A 302 -17.55 -4.97 -25.03
CA VAL A 302 -17.65 -5.08 -23.57
C VAL A 302 -18.05 -6.50 -23.15
N GLU A 303 -18.90 -7.18 -23.91
CA GLU A 303 -19.20 -8.60 -23.69
C GLU A 303 -17.97 -9.50 -23.93
N GLU A 304 -17.17 -9.21 -24.96
CA GLU A 304 -15.91 -9.92 -25.19
C GLU A 304 -14.93 -9.71 -24.04
N ALA A 305 -14.79 -8.47 -23.56
CA ALA A 305 -13.98 -8.16 -22.40
C ALA A 305 -14.48 -8.87 -21.13
N ALA A 306 -15.80 -9.01 -20.96
CA ALA A 306 -16.38 -9.77 -19.85
C ALA A 306 -16.01 -11.26 -19.92
N ARG A 307 -16.05 -11.87 -21.11
CA ARG A 307 -15.57 -13.26 -21.30
C ARG A 307 -14.10 -13.42 -20.96
N GLN A 308 -13.24 -12.49 -21.42
CA GLN A 308 -11.80 -12.50 -21.07
C GLN A 308 -11.58 -12.38 -19.56
N GLN A 309 -12.39 -11.57 -18.88
CA GLN A 309 -12.32 -11.40 -17.44
C GLN A 309 -12.82 -12.64 -16.67
N ASP A 310 -13.84 -13.35 -17.18
CA ASP A 310 -14.25 -14.65 -16.63
C ASP A 310 -13.12 -15.67 -16.72
N ASP A 311 -12.42 -15.72 -17.85
CA ASP A 311 -11.25 -16.58 -18.02
C ASP A 311 -10.11 -16.17 -17.09
N ALA A 312 -9.92 -14.86 -16.84
CA ALA A 312 -8.95 -14.35 -15.87
C ALA A 312 -9.26 -14.83 -14.44
N ARG A 313 -10.54 -14.85 -14.04
CA ARG A 313 -10.98 -15.35 -12.74
C ARG A 313 -10.73 -16.84 -12.58
N ARG A 314 -10.97 -17.64 -13.63
CA ARG A 314 -10.64 -19.07 -13.62
C ARG A 314 -9.13 -19.29 -13.47
N ALA A 315 -8.32 -18.63 -14.29
CA ALA A 315 -6.86 -18.70 -14.20
C ALA A 315 -6.33 -18.29 -12.82
N LEU A 316 -6.95 -17.29 -12.18
CA LEU A 316 -6.62 -16.90 -10.81
C LEU A 316 -6.94 -18.02 -9.79
N GLY A 317 -8.11 -18.65 -9.90
CA GLY A 317 -8.49 -19.78 -9.06
C GLY A 317 -7.59 -21.02 -9.24
N ASP A 318 -7.05 -21.22 -10.44
CA ASP A 318 -6.12 -22.30 -10.77
C ASP A 318 -4.67 -21.99 -10.34
N GLY A 319 -4.39 -20.80 -9.81
CA GLY A 319 -3.05 -20.35 -9.43
C GLY A 319 -2.17 -19.87 -10.59
N ASP A 320 -2.70 -19.76 -11.81
CA ASP A 320 -1.99 -19.22 -12.99
C ASP A 320 -2.07 -17.69 -13.02
N TYR A 321 -1.38 -17.07 -12.07
CA TYR A 321 -1.42 -15.63 -11.83
C TYR A 321 -0.95 -14.79 -13.02
N LYS A 322 0.03 -15.28 -13.78
CA LYS A 322 0.53 -14.58 -14.98
C LYS A 322 -0.53 -14.52 -16.07
N ARG A 323 -1.23 -15.63 -16.32
CA ARG A 323 -2.33 -15.68 -17.27
C ARG A 323 -3.51 -14.84 -16.81
N ALA A 324 -3.87 -14.90 -15.53
CA ALA A 324 -4.92 -14.07 -14.95
C ALA A 324 -4.65 -12.57 -15.15
N LEU A 325 -3.42 -12.12 -14.86
CA LEU A 325 -2.99 -10.74 -15.05
C LEU A 325 -3.06 -10.30 -16.53
N ALA A 326 -2.60 -11.15 -17.44
CA ALA A 326 -2.62 -10.87 -18.88
C ALA A 326 -4.05 -10.74 -19.43
N LEU A 327 -4.92 -11.72 -19.13
CA LEU A 327 -6.33 -11.71 -19.54
C LEU A 327 -7.08 -10.49 -19.01
N SER A 328 -6.88 -10.17 -17.72
CA SER A 328 -7.53 -9.02 -17.10
C SER A 328 -7.06 -7.68 -17.69
N THR A 329 -5.78 -7.60 -18.08
CA THR A 329 -5.24 -6.40 -18.76
C THR A 329 -5.85 -6.26 -20.16
N SER A 330 -5.92 -7.34 -20.92
CA SER A 330 -6.56 -7.39 -22.25
C SER A 330 -8.03 -6.98 -22.19
N ALA A 331 -8.79 -7.52 -21.22
CA ALA A 331 -10.19 -7.16 -21.01
C ALA A 331 -10.36 -5.65 -20.78
N ARG A 332 -9.49 -5.05 -19.96
CA ARG A 332 -9.52 -3.62 -19.68
C ARG A 332 -9.19 -2.76 -20.90
N GLU A 333 -8.27 -3.22 -21.75
CA GLU A 333 -7.95 -2.54 -23.01
C GLU A 333 -9.11 -2.60 -24.00
N ALA A 334 -9.78 -3.75 -24.10
CA ALA A 334 -10.98 -3.93 -24.93
C ALA A 334 -12.12 -3.01 -24.48
N VAL A 335 -12.38 -2.88 -23.16
CA VAL A 335 -13.34 -1.90 -22.62
C VAL A 335 -12.94 -0.48 -23.00
N ARG A 336 -11.67 -0.09 -22.81
CA ARG A 336 -11.19 1.25 -23.18
C ARG A 336 -11.29 1.52 -24.67
N ALA A 337 -11.12 0.51 -25.52
CA ALA A 337 -11.29 0.63 -26.96
C ALA A 337 -12.76 0.77 -27.36
N ALA A 338 -13.66 0.03 -26.70
CA ALA A 338 -15.11 0.18 -26.86
C ALA A 338 -15.56 1.60 -26.51
N LEU A 339 -15.12 2.11 -25.35
CA LEU A 339 -15.48 3.44 -24.87
C LEU A 339 -14.83 4.58 -25.70
N ARG A 340 -13.62 4.39 -26.24
CA ARG A 340 -12.98 5.39 -27.12
C ARG A 340 -13.64 5.50 -28.48
N GLY A 341 -14.17 4.39 -29.01
CA GLY A 341 -14.89 4.37 -30.29
C GLY A 341 -16.28 5.02 -30.20
N MET A 342 -16.78 5.21 -28.98
CA MET A 342 -17.96 5.99 -28.71
C MET A 342 -17.58 7.48 -28.66
N ASP A 343 -17.47 8.12 -29.82
CA ASP A 343 -17.59 9.59 -29.89
C ASP A 343 -19.08 9.99 -29.72
N VAL A 344 -19.68 9.43 -28.68
CA VAL A 344 -21.10 9.57 -28.38
C VAL A 344 -21.25 10.96 -27.78
N ALA A 345 -22.00 11.81 -28.49
CA ALA A 345 -22.55 13.02 -27.90
C ALA A 345 -23.23 12.59 -26.59
N VAL A 346 -22.74 13.12 -25.47
CA VAL A 346 -23.30 12.76 -24.17
C VAL A 346 -24.69 13.38 -24.11
N ASP A 347 -25.69 12.53 -24.30
CA ASP A 347 -27.08 12.90 -24.25
C ASP A 347 -27.43 13.45 -22.85
N PRO A 348 -27.93 14.70 -22.74
CA PRO A 348 -28.30 15.30 -21.46
C PRO A 348 -29.29 14.45 -20.66
N ALA A 349 -30.27 13.80 -21.30
CA ALA A 349 -31.26 12.98 -20.61
C ALA A 349 -30.62 11.77 -19.92
N SER A 350 -29.62 11.16 -20.56
CA SER A 350 -28.81 10.09 -19.95
C SER A 350 -28.01 10.59 -18.73
N VAL A 351 -27.52 11.83 -18.76
CA VAL A 351 -26.83 12.46 -17.61
C VAL A 351 -27.78 12.72 -16.46
N GLU A 352 -28.99 13.20 -16.73
CA GLU A 352 -30.04 13.39 -15.71
C GLU A 352 -30.40 12.08 -15.01
N SER A 353 -30.54 10.99 -15.79
CA SER A 353 -30.77 9.66 -15.23
C SER A 353 -29.61 9.21 -14.32
N ALA A 354 -28.36 9.48 -14.71
CA ALA A 354 -27.18 9.18 -13.89
C ALA A 354 -27.11 10.02 -12.60
N LEU A 355 -27.50 11.30 -12.67
CA LEU A 355 -27.61 12.17 -11.51
C LEU A 355 -28.64 11.60 -10.52
N ALA A 356 -29.83 11.23 -10.99
CA ALA A 356 -30.89 10.67 -10.14
C ALA A 356 -30.44 9.41 -9.40
N ARG A 357 -29.85 8.42 -10.11
CA ARG A 357 -29.30 7.21 -9.46
C ARG A 357 -28.22 7.52 -8.43
N THR A 358 -27.43 8.55 -8.68
CA THR A 358 -26.38 8.98 -7.74
C THR A 358 -26.98 9.64 -6.51
N ASP A 359 -28.07 10.40 -6.65
CA ASP A 359 -28.81 10.98 -5.52
C ASP A 359 -29.41 9.91 -4.62
N ASP A 360 -29.95 8.83 -5.20
CA ASP A 360 -30.47 7.68 -4.44
C ASP A 360 -29.35 7.03 -3.61
N ALA A 361 -28.16 6.85 -4.19
CA ALA A 361 -27.00 6.29 -3.50
C ALA A 361 -26.50 7.21 -2.36
N ILE A 362 -26.47 8.53 -2.59
CA ILE A 362 -26.07 9.51 -1.57
C ILE A 362 -27.10 9.54 -0.43
N THR A 363 -28.40 9.55 -0.75
CA THR A 363 -29.49 9.50 0.23
C THR A 363 -29.35 8.27 1.12
N LYS A 364 -29.18 7.09 0.52
CA LYS A 364 -28.98 5.84 1.26
C LYS A 364 -27.76 5.88 2.18
N LEU A 365 -26.65 6.46 1.72
CA LEU A 365 -25.47 6.65 2.57
C LEU A 365 -25.76 7.60 3.73
N GLY A 366 -26.45 8.71 3.48
CA GLY A 366 -26.87 9.68 4.49
C GLY A 366 -27.72 9.03 5.59
N ASP A 367 -28.73 8.24 5.21
CA ASP A 367 -29.60 7.50 6.13
C ASP A 367 -28.79 6.52 7.00
N THR A 368 -27.81 5.85 6.40
CA THR A 368 -26.95 4.89 7.11
C THR A 368 -26.02 5.60 8.12
N ILE A 369 -25.55 6.82 7.79
CA ILE A 369 -24.63 7.61 8.64
C ILE A 369 -25.37 8.29 9.79
N ALA A 370 -26.65 8.65 9.63
CA ALA A 370 -27.42 9.33 10.66
C ALA A 370 -27.45 8.59 12.01
N GLY A 371 -27.26 7.26 12.01
CA GLY A 371 -27.14 6.45 13.22
C GLY A 371 -25.71 6.10 13.66
N SER A 372 -24.67 6.69 13.05
CA SER A 372 -23.27 6.26 13.25
C SER A 372 -22.30 7.43 13.46
N ASP A 373 -21.31 7.23 14.34
CA ASP A 373 -20.22 8.18 14.61
C ASP A 373 -18.94 7.96 13.77
N ARG A 374 -19.08 7.25 12.65
CA ARG A 374 -17.93 6.95 11.78
C ARG A 374 -17.52 8.16 10.94
N ALA A 375 -16.45 8.83 11.38
CA ALA A 375 -15.86 9.99 10.71
C ALA A 375 -15.51 9.73 9.23
N THR A 376 -14.99 8.55 8.89
CA THR A 376 -14.61 8.20 7.51
C THR A 376 -15.82 8.13 6.57
N ALA A 377 -16.96 7.58 7.02
CA ALA A 377 -18.17 7.52 6.21
C ALA A 377 -18.76 8.94 5.99
N ARG A 378 -18.72 9.79 7.03
CA ARG A 378 -19.11 11.21 6.93
C ARG A 378 -18.27 11.96 5.89
N GLU A 379 -16.95 11.74 5.86
CA GLU A 379 -16.07 12.35 4.84
C GLU A 379 -16.48 11.94 3.41
N PHE A 380 -16.76 10.65 3.19
CA PHE A 380 -17.23 10.17 1.88
C PHE A 380 -18.56 10.80 1.48
N PHE A 381 -19.51 10.93 2.41
CA PHE A 381 -20.82 11.54 2.17
C PHE A 381 -20.71 13.03 1.80
N GLU A 382 -19.92 13.80 2.54
CA GLU A 382 -19.71 15.23 2.26
C GLU A 382 -19.09 15.44 0.87
N ARG A 383 -18.06 14.65 0.55
CA ARG A 383 -17.39 14.72 -0.76
C ARG A 383 -18.31 14.29 -1.90
N ALA A 384 -19.09 13.22 -1.72
CA ALA A 384 -20.07 12.78 -2.71
C ALA A 384 -21.10 13.88 -3.00
N THR A 385 -21.65 14.48 -1.94
CA THR A 385 -22.64 15.56 -2.04
C THR A 385 -22.09 16.81 -2.72
N SER A 386 -20.83 17.18 -2.44
CA SER A 386 -20.15 18.29 -3.13
C SER A 386 -20.01 18.03 -4.62
N ARG A 387 -19.50 16.85 -5.01
CA ARG A 387 -19.31 16.48 -6.42
C ARG A 387 -20.62 16.38 -7.17
N GLN A 388 -21.68 15.91 -6.52
CA GLN A 388 -23.01 15.84 -7.10
C GLN A 388 -23.61 17.22 -7.37
N ARG A 389 -23.37 18.20 -6.48
CA ARG A 389 -23.74 19.61 -6.73
C ARG A 389 -22.96 20.20 -7.91
N GLU A 390 -21.65 19.98 -7.96
CA GLU A 390 -20.82 20.40 -9.09
C GLU A 390 -21.27 19.76 -10.40
N ALA A 391 -21.70 18.49 -10.37
CA ALA A 391 -22.22 17.78 -11.53
C ALA A 391 -23.49 18.44 -12.09
N ARG A 392 -24.44 18.81 -11.22
CA ARG A 392 -25.65 19.53 -11.62
C ARG A 392 -25.34 20.92 -12.19
N ALA A 393 -24.42 21.64 -11.57
CA ALA A 393 -23.99 22.95 -12.08
C ALA A 393 -23.40 22.82 -13.50
N ALA A 394 -22.51 21.86 -13.71
CA ALA A 394 -21.92 21.60 -15.03
C ALA A 394 -22.98 21.22 -16.08
N LEU A 395 -24.03 20.48 -15.70
CA LEU A 395 -25.13 20.16 -16.62
C LEU A 395 -25.93 21.42 -16.97
N GLY A 396 -26.21 22.28 -15.98
CA GLY A 396 -26.88 23.57 -16.20
C GLY A 396 -26.07 24.53 -17.08
N ASP A 397 -24.74 24.46 -17.02
CA ASP A 397 -23.82 25.22 -17.88
C ASP A 397 -23.71 24.64 -19.31
N GLY A 398 -24.44 23.56 -19.63
CA GLY A 398 -24.42 22.92 -20.95
C GLY A 398 -23.20 22.02 -21.19
N ASP A 399 -22.52 21.56 -20.14
CA ASP A 399 -21.39 20.61 -20.23
C ASP A 399 -21.79 19.22 -19.68
N PRO A 400 -22.55 18.42 -20.45
CA PRO A 400 -23.03 17.11 -20.02
C PRO A 400 -21.87 16.11 -19.82
N ARG A 401 -20.75 16.28 -20.54
CA ARG A 401 -19.55 15.43 -20.38
C ARG A 401 -18.94 15.61 -18.98
N ARG A 402 -18.75 16.86 -18.56
CA ARG A 402 -18.22 17.17 -17.23
C ARG A 402 -19.20 16.78 -16.13
N ALA A 403 -20.50 17.04 -16.32
CA ALA A 403 -21.53 16.62 -15.38
C ALA A 403 -21.49 15.10 -15.15
N LEU A 404 -21.43 14.31 -16.22
CA LEU A 404 -21.34 12.85 -16.13
C LEU A 404 -20.05 12.37 -15.44
N ALA A 405 -18.92 13.03 -15.68
CA ALA A 405 -17.67 12.69 -14.98
C ALA A 405 -17.79 12.95 -13.46
N LEU A 406 -18.36 14.10 -13.07
CA LEU A 406 -18.54 14.48 -11.66
C LEU A 406 -19.55 13.58 -10.95
N THR A 407 -20.69 13.25 -11.58
CA THR A 407 -21.70 12.36 -10.98
C THR A 407 -21.13 10.95 -10.73
N ARG A 408 -20.26 10.45 -11.62
CA ARG A 408 -19.59 9.14 -11.39
C ARG A 408 -18.65 9.17 -10.20
N VAL A 409 -17.89 10.26 -10.03
CA VAL A 409 -17.04 10.44 -8.85
C VAL A 409 -17.90 10.47 -7.59
N ALA A 410 -19.02 11.20 -7.61
CA ALA A 410 -19.97 11.25 -6.50
C ALA A 410 -20.54 9.87 -6.16
N HIS A 411 -20.97 9.10 -7.17
CA HIS A 411 -21.50 7.75 -7.00
C HIS A 411 -20.48 6.79 -6.37
N ASN A 412 -19.23 6.80 -6.86
CA ASN A 412 -18.17 5.96 -6.31
C ASN A 412 -17.87 6.31 -4.85
N LEU A 413 -17.84 7.60 -4.50
CA LEU A 413 -17.66 8.05 -3.11
C LEU A 413 -18.81 7.56 -2.22
N ALA A 414 -20.05 7.66 -2.69
CA ALA A 414 -21.22 7.16 -1.97
C ALA A 414 -21.13 5.63 -1.74
N ARG A 415 -20.74 4.86 -2.75
CA ARG A 415 -20.57 3.40 -2.65
C ARG A 415 -19.44 3.02 -1.69
N SER A 416 -18.30 3.72 -1.74
CA SER A 416 -17.19 3.52 -0.79
C SER A 416 -17.61 3.81 0.64
N GLY A 417 -18.40 4.88 0.86
CA GLY A 417 -18.99 5.16 2.18
C GLY A 417 -19.88 4.02 2.67
N LEU A 418 -20.75 3.47 1.82
CA LEU A 418 -21.61 2.33 2.17
C LEU A 418 -20.81 1.06 2.47
N SER A 419 -19.73 0.79 1.73
CA SER A 419 -18.83 -0.35 2.01
C SER A 419 -18.16 -0.20 3.37
N ALA A 420 -17.59 0.98 3.66
CA ALA A 420 -16.96 1.27 4.94
C ALA A 420 -17.92 1.13 6.13
N MET A 421 -19.23 1.34 5.89
CA MET A 421 -20.26 1.08 6.90
C MET A 421 -20.45 -0.42 7.16
N LYS A 422 -20.51 -1.24 6.10
CA LYS A 422 -20.67 -2.70 6.22
C LYS A 422 -19.44 -3.38 6.83
N ASP A 423 -18.25 -2.96 6.43
CA ASP A 423 -17.00 -3.57 6.88
C ASP A 423 -16.77 -3.45 8.39
N ALA A 424 -17.44 -2.50 9.04
CA ALA A 424 -17.33 -2.29 10.47
C ALA A 424 -18.53 -2.84 11.26
N GLU A 425 -19.52 -3.45 10.60
CA GLU A 425 -20.54 -4.30 11.23
C GLU A 425 -20.07 -5.75 11.40
N ASN A 426 -19.07 -6.16 10.61
CA ASN A 426 -18.34 -7.42 10.74
C ASN A 426 -17.11 -7.24 11.64
#